data_AF-A0A7C3QI79-F1
#
_entry.id   AF-A0A7C3QI79-F1
#
_cell.length_a   1.000
_cell.length_b   1.000
_cell.length_c   1.000
_cell.angle_alpha   90.00
_cell.angle_beta   90.00
_cell.angle_gamma   90.00
#
_symmetry.space_group_name_H-M   'P 1'
#
loop_
_entity.id
_entity.type
_entity.pdbx_description
1 polymer ?
#
loop_
_entity_poly.entity_id
_entity_poly.type
_entity_poly.pdbx_seq_one_letter_code
_entity_poly.pdbx_strand_id
1 'polypeptide(L)' 'YKGNVIVTGRESGKSLYSSNLVTFEDDKGAYDQKDAEGFIRLNALRLRTLAMRARKSE' A
#
# COMPACT_ATOMS: atom_id res chain seq x y z
N TYR A 1 24.11 -13.76 14.68
CA TYR A 1 23.94 -13.90 16.15
C TYR A 1 23.48 -15.31 16.44
N LYS A 2 24.11 -16.04 17.38
CA LYS A 2 23.72 -17.40 17.84
C LYS A 2 23.17 -18.36 16.76
N GLY A 3 23.87 -18.51 15.64
CA GLY A 3 23.49 -19.43 14.55
C GLY A 3 22.44 -18.90 13.57
N ASN A 4 21.94 -17.67 13.76
CA ASN A 4 20.93 -17.08 12.87
C ASN A 4 21.61 -16.35 11.70
N VAL A 5 20.97 -16.42 10.52
CA VAL A 5 21.20 -15.50 9.40
C VAL A 5 20.12 -14.42 9.42
N ILE A 6 20.54 -13.16 9.44
CA ILE A 6 19.64 -11.99 9.47
C ILE A 6 20.02 -11.11 8.28
N VAL A 7 19.04 -10.77 7.45
CA VAL A 7 19.24 -9.81 6.37
C VAL A 7 19.39 -8.42 6.97
N THR A 8 20.55 -7.80 6.74
CA THR A 8 20.85 -6.45 7.24
C THR A 8 20.63 -5.35 6.19
N GLY A 9 20.54 -5.73 4.92
CA GLY A 9 20.36 -4.80 3.81
C GLY A 9 20.15 -5.53 2.48
N ARG A 10 19.71 -4.77 1.47
CA ARG A 10 19.54 -5.23 0.09
C ARG A 10 19.85 -4.08 -0.84
N GLU A 11 20.52 -4.37 -1.95
CA GLU A 11 20.72 -3.44 -3.05
C GLU A 11 20.63 -4.21 -4.38
N SER A 12 20.28 -3.50 -5.45
CA SER A 12 20.23 -4.05 -6.80
C SER A 12 20.19 -2.90 -7.81
N GLY A 13 20.96 -3.02 -8.88
CA GLY A 13 20.85 -2.11 -10.03
C GLY A 13 19.52 -2.21 -10.78
N LYS A 14 18.67 -3.21 -10.46
CA LYS A 14 17.32 -3.39 -10.98
C LYS A 14 16.25 -3.37 -9.87
N SER A 15 16.51 -2.63 -8.79
CA SER A 15 15.55 -2.51 -7.69
C SER A 15 14.27 -1.82 -8.15
N LEU A 16 13.12 -2.36 -7.73
CA LEU A 16 11.81 -1.69 -7.88
C LEU A 16 11.47 -0.79 -6.68
N TYR A 17 12.32 -0.79 -5.65
CA TYR A 17 12.19 0.14 -4.52
C TYR A 17 12.53 1.56 -4.99
N SER A 18 11.65 2.52 -4.66
CA SER A 18 11.87 3.94 -4.94
C SER A 18 11.82 4.72 -3.63
N SER A 19 12.97 5.23 -3.19
CA SER A 19 13.07 6.07 -1.98
C SER A 19 12.24 7.35 -2.09
N ASN A 20 12.12 7.90 -3.30
CA ASN A 20 11.33 9.11 -3.56
C ASN A 20 9.82 8.87 -3.42
N LEU A 21 9.34 7.65 -3.70
CA LEU A 21 7.91 7.34 -3.60
C LEU A 21 7.48 7.02 -2.16
N VAL A 22 8.36 6.40 -1.38
CA VAL A 22 8.02 5.87 -0.04
C VAL A 22 8.43 6.80 1.11
N THR A 23 9.08 7.91 0.81
CA THR A 23 9.52 8.86 1.83
C THR A 23 8.35 9.63 2.43
N PHE A 24 8.49 10.02 3.69
CA PHE A 24 7.58 10.96 4.37
C PHE A 24 8.05 12.41 4.28
N GLU A 25 9.28 12.63 3.80
CA GLU A 25 9.83 13.96 3.52
C GLU A 25 9.22 14.54 2.24
N ASP A 26 9.53 15.81 1.92
CA ASP A 26 9.10 16.45 0.67
C ASP A 26 9.58 15.64 -0.56
N ASP A 27 8.68 14.81 -1.06
CA ASP A 27 8.85 13.92 -2.20
C ASP A 27 8.71 14.64 -3.54
N LYS A 28 8.54 15.98 -3.49
CA LYS A 28 8.28 16.86 -4.64
C LYS A 28 7.02 16.47 -5.40
N GLY A 29 6.04 15.88 -4.72
CA GLY A 29 4.78 15.44 -5.33
C GLY A 29 4.89 14.10 -6.06
N ALA A 30 5.85 13.24 -5.70
CA ALA A 30 5.93 11.88 -6.24
C ALA A 30 4.72 11.01 -5.84
N TYR A 31 4.04 11.34 -4.74
CA TYR A 31 2.83 10.69 -4.25
C TYR A 31 1.76 11.69 -3.79
N ASP A 32 0.60 11.73 -4.47
CA ASP A 32 -0.58 12.46 -3.97
C ASP A 32 -1.41 11.56 -3.04
N GLN A 33 -1.39 11.89 -1.75
CA GLN A 33 -2.14 11.14 -0.73
C GLN A 33 -3.66 11.19 -0.96
N LYS A 34 -4.19 12.20 -1.67
CA LYS A 34 -5.63 12.32 -1.94
C LYS A 34 -6.12 11.20 -2.85
N ASP A 35 -5.29 10.69 -3.75
CA ASP A 35 -5.65 9.60 -4.65
C ASP A 35 -5.96 8.29 -3.89
N ALA A 36 -5.34 8.10 -2.72
CA ALA A 36 -5.56 6.93 -1.89
C ALA A 36 -7.04 6.77 -1.47
N GLU A 37 -7.74 7.88 -1.22
CA GLU A 37 -9.14 7.85 -0.84
C GLU A 37 -10.01 7.24 -1.94
N GLY A 38 -9.81 7.68 -3.18
CA GLY A 38 -10.51 7.14 -4.35
C GLY A 38 -10.21 5.66 -4.57
N PHE A 39 -8.92 5.29 -4.50
CA PHE A 39 -8.47 3.91 -4.64
C PHE A 39 -9.11 2.98 -3.61
N ILE A 40 -9.11 3.35 -2.33
CA ILE A 40 -9.69 2.55 -1.25
C ILE A 40 -11.20 2.38 -1.48
N ARG A 41 -11.91 3.47 -1.79
CA ARG A 41 -13.36 3.44 -2.03
C ARG A 41 -13.74 2.53 -3.20
N LEU A 42 -12.98 2.60 -4.30
CA LEU A 42 -13.24 1.79 -5.49
C LEU A 42 -12.97 0.31 -5.22
N ASN A 43 -11.83 -0.04 -4.59
CA ASN A 43 -11.52 -1.42 -4.24
C ASN A 43 -12.53 -2.02 -3.24
N ALA A 44 -12.99 -1.21 -2.29
CA ALA A 44 -13.96 -1.64 -1.29
C ALA A 44 -15.40 -1.74 -1.84
N LEU A 45 -15.68 -1.21 -3.04
CA LEU A 45 -17.04 -1.11 -3.57
C LEU A 45 -17.76 -2.46 -3.59
N ARG A 46 -17.11 -3.51 -4.13
CA ARG A 46 -17.71 -4.85 -4.20
C ARG A 46 -18.05 -5.43 -2.82
N LEU A 47 -17.18 -5.18 -1.84
CA LEU A 47 -17.34 -5.69 -0.47
C LEU A 47 -18.50 -4.97 0.23
N ARG A 48 -18.56 -3.64 0.08
CA ARG A 48 -19.64 -2.82 0.62
C ARG A 48 -21.00 -3.22 0.04
N THR A 49 -21.07 -3.42 -1.27
CA THR A 49 -22.31 -3.84 -1.95
C THR A 49 -22.76 -5.23 -1.51
N LEU A 50 -21.84 -6.18 -1.39
CA LEU A 50 -22.16 -7.53 -0.90
C LEU A 50 -22.71 -7.47 0.54
N ALA A 51 -22.04 -6.73 1.43
CA ALA A 51 -22.48 -6.56 2.81
C ALA A 51 -23.84 -5.86 2.90
N MET A 52 -24.13 -4.90 2.02
CA MET A 52 -25.46 -4.27 1.93
C MET A 52 -26.55 -5.25 1.51
N ARG A 53 -26.25 -6.18 0.59
CA ARG A 53 -27.21 -7.22 0.17
C ARG A 53 -27.49 -8.21 1.30
N ALA A 54 -26.46 -8.69 1.99
CA ALA A 54 -26.60 -9.62 3.11
C ALA A 54 -27.50 -9.05 4.22
N ARG A 55 -27.29 -7.79 4.61
CA ARG A 55 -28.15 -7.10 5.61
C ARG A 55 -29.60 -6.88 5.18
N LYS A 56 -29.90 -6.95 3.87
CA LYS A 56 -31.28 -6.81 3.36
C LYS A 56 -32.00 -8.15 3.27
N SER A 57 -31.26 -9.26 3.27
CA SER A 57 -31.82 -10.62 3.26
C SER A 57 -32.01 -11.21 4.65
N GLU A 58 -31.50 -10.55 5.68
CA GLU A 58 -31.86 -10.76 7.10
C GLU A 58 -33.12 -9.95 7.45
#